data_AF-A0A4P2VTR5-F1
#
_entry.id   AF-A0A4P2VTR5-F1
#
_cell.length_a   1.000
_cell.length_b   1.000
_cell.length_c   1.000
_cell.angle_alpha   90.00
_cell.angle_beta   90.00
_cell.angle_gamma   90.00
#
_symmetry.space_group_name_H-M   'P 1'
#
loop_
_entity.id
_entity.type
_entity.pdbx_description
1 polymer ?
#
loop_
_entity_poly.entity_id
_entity_poly.type
_entity_poly.pdbx_seq_one_letter_code
_entity_poly.pdbx_strand_id
1 'polypeptide(L)'
;MRSSILTLSLFLSSSAFACLSGTGPSKMQDEKIDCVMHTGSIAFKNVTVGKNFENAGSVDLIDSQIQGAFINTGHVSLDKVSIVGSFVNTGSVELKDSKIQADFDNTGIVYIENGFVAGDFKNTGKVKLQNVENLGDIDITGKFNAWKIKSKNISIIGQTEFSGQSIVSGNAFVNGDLTAKETIFKDKIEVTAEIVKLYDSVLAKDIYFRKNKNDKYEQEYLYINNSTVHGNIEFESGKGNVIISNGGKVKGKIIGASVKNNS
;
A
#
# COMPACT_ATOMS: atom_id res chain seq x y z
N MET A 1 -10.28 7.74 -71.06
CA MET A 1 -10.58 6.84 -69.93
C MET A 1 -10.02 7.48 -68.66
N ARG A 2 -10.88 8.12 -67.86
CA ARG A 2 -10.54 8.59 -66.51
C ARG A 2 -11.22 7.62 -65.54
N SER A 3 -10.42 6.84 -64.83
CA SER A 3 -10.90 5.93 -63.78
C SER A 3 -11.14 6.76 -62.52
N SER A 4 -12.40 6.98 -62.18
CA SER A 4 -12.80 7.58 -60.91
C SER A 4 -12.72 6.50 -59.84
N ILE A 5 -11.75 6.62 -58.93
CA ILE A 5 -11.67 5.79 -57.73
C ILE A 5 -12.83 6.21 -56.82
N LEU A 6 -13.78 5.30 -56.64
CA LEU A 6 -14.91 5.43 -55.75
C LEU A 6 -14.39 5.25 -54.31
N THR A 7 -14.22 6.33 -53.57
CA THR A 7 -13.91 6.26 -52.13
C THR A 7 -15.16 5.81 -51.40
N LEU A 8 -15.19 4.55 -51.00
CA LEU A 8 -16.28 3.98 -50.21
C LEU A 8 -16.19 4.49 -48.77
N SER A 9 -16.96 5.54 -48.45
CA SER A 9 -17.14 6.02 -47.09
C SER A 9 -18.10 5.09 -46.35
N LEU A 10 -17.56 4.09 -45.64
CA LEU A 10 -18.34 3.26 -44.73
C LEU A 10 -18.61 4.05 -43.44
N PHE A 11 -19.79 4.65 -43.32
CA PHE A 11 -20.33 5.09 -42.04
C PHE A 11 -20.92 3.87 -41.32
N LEU A 12 -20.13 3.25 -40.44
CA LEU A 12 -20.63 2.27 -39.48
C LEU A 12 -21.07 3.01 -38.21
N SER A 13 -22.37 3.25 -38.08
CA SER A 13 -22.97 3.54 -36.77
C SER A 13 -23.13 2.22 -36.01
N SER A 14 -22.10 1.83 -35.25
CA SER A 14 -22.24 0.86 -34.17
C SER A 14 -21.34 1.27 -33.00
N SER A 15 -21.95 1.43 -31.84
CA SER A 15 -21.37 1.82 -30.55
C SER A 15 -20.46 0.76 -29.92
N ALA A 16 -19.57 0.15 -30.71
CA ALA A 16 -18.59 -0.82 -30.25
C ALA A 16 -17.19 -0.20 -30.35
N PHE A 17 -16.67 0.27 -29.22
CA PHE A 17 -15.24 0.59 -29.14
C PHE A 17 -14.44 -0.71 -29.39
N ALA A 18 -13.32 -0.63 -30.10
CA ALA A 18 -12.46 -1.79 -30.34
C ALA A 18 -11.46 -1.96 -29.19
N CYS A 19 -10.91 -3.16 -29.05
CA CYS A 19 -9.76 -3.39 -28.16
C CYS A 19 -8.45 -2.95 -28.85
N LEU A 20 -7.54 -2.36 -28.08
CA LEU A 20 -6.15 -2.25 -28.50
C LEU A 20 -5.48 -3.62 -28.31
N SER A 21 -4.98 -4.18 -29.41
CA SER A 21 -4.20 -5.43 -29.37
C SER A 21 -2.98 -5.31 -30.27
N GLY A 22 -1.80 -5.66 -29.75
CA GLY A 22 -0.57 -5.58 -30.53
C GLY A 22 0.70 -5.72 -29.72
N THR A 23 1.81 -5.32 -30.34
CA THR A 23 3.13 -5.29 -29.72
C THR A 23 3.84 -3.96 -30.00
N GLY A 24 4.87 -3.65 -29.22
CA GLY A 24 5.69 -2.45 -29.37
C GLY A 24 5.11 -1.21 -28.68
N PRO A 25 5.65 -0.01 -28.94
CA PRO A 25 5.15 1.21 -28.31
C PRO A 25 3.76 1.60 -28.84
N SER A 26 2.83 1.95 -27.95
CA SER A 26 1.50 2.45 -28.28
C SER A 26 1.18 3.72 -27.51
N LYS A 27 0.62 4.70 -28.21
CA LYS A 27 0.20 5.98 -27.64
C LYS A 27 -1.23 6.28 -28.05
N MET A 28 -2.04 6.75 -27.11
CA MET A 28 -3.42 7.19 -27.36
C MET A 28 -3.74 8.40 -26.50
N GLN A 29 -4.61 9.26 -27.02
CA GLN A 29 -5.05 10.45 -26.29
C GLN A 29 -6.50 10.77 -26.63
N ASP A 30 -7.30 11.11 -25.62
CA ASP A 30 -8.70 11.56 -25.78
C ASP A 30 -9.61 10.49 -26.43
N GLU A 31 -9.29 9.21 -26.19
CA GLU A 31 -9.94 8.06 -26.81
C GLU A 31 -10.79 7.25 -25.84
N LYS A 32 -11.71 6.47 -26.42
CA LYS A 32 -12.43 5.40 -25.72
C LYS A 32 -12.19 4.09 -26.43
N ILE A 33 -11.71 3.09 -25.69
CA ILE A 33 -11.44 1.74 -26.19
C ILE A 33 -12.15 0.72 -25.29
N ASP A 34 -12.47 -0.44 -25.84
CA ASP A 34 -13.19 -1.48 -25.07
C ASP A 34 -12.24 -2.20 -24.12
N CYS A 35 -11.07 -2.62 -24.59
CA CYS A 35 -10.07 -3.29 -23.77
C CYS A 35 -8.63 -3.07 -24.28
N VAL A 36 -7.64 -3.49 -23.49
CA VAL A 36 -6.22 -3.53 -23.89
C VAL A 36 -5.71 -4.94 -23.71
N MET A 37 -5.06 -5.48 -24.74
CA MET A 37 -4.33 -6.77 -24.73
C MET A 37 -3.01 -6.58 -25.48
N HIS A 38 -1.97 -6.12 -24.79
CA HIS A 38 -0.79 -5.57 -25.45
C HIS A 38 0.53 -6.09 -24.86
N THR A 39 1.59 -6.02 -25.66
CA THR A 39 2.96 -6.28 -25.20
C THR A 39 3.88 -5.15 -25.62
N GLY A 40 4.34 -4.36 -24.67
CA GLY A 40 5.26 -3.25 -24.92
C GLY A 40 4.97 -2.05 -24.04
N SER A 41 5.41 -0.89 -24.50
CA SER A 41 5.21 0.37 -23.78
C SER A 41 3.88 1.00 -24.18
N ILE A 42 3.05 1.33 -23.19
CA ILE A 42 1.81 2.08 -23.37
C ILE A 42 1.96 3.45 -22.74
N ALA A 43 1.61 4.50 -23.47
CA ALA A 43 1.45 5.84 -22.91
C ALA A 43 0.08 6.41 -23.32
N PHE A 44 -0.86 6.47 -22.37
CA PHE A 44 -2.20 7.02 -22.61
C PHE A 44 -2.45 8.28 -21.80
N LYS A 45 -3.22 9.19 -22.39
CA LYS A 45 -3.69 10.41 -21.72
C LYS A 45 -5.16 10.65 -21.98
N ASN A 46 -5.95 10.84 -20.93
CA ASN A 46 -7.40 11.03 -21.04
C ASN A 46 -8.08 9.89 -21.85
N VAL A 47 -7.73 8.65 -21.54
CA VAL A 47 -8.30 7.46 -22.21
C VAL A 47 -9.25 6.74 -21.26
N THR A 48 -10.39 6.30 -21.79
CA THR A 48 -11.30 5.39 -21.07
C THR A 48 -11.22 3.99 -21.65
N VAL A 49 -10.96 3.00 -20.79
CA VAL A 49 -10.99 1.57 -21.12
C VAL A 49 -12.25 0.95 -20.51
N GLY A 50 -13.14 0.46 -21.36
CA GLY A 50 -14.47 -0.03 -20.96
C GLY A 50 -14.44 -1.37 -20.20
N LYS A 51 -13.37 -2.14 -20.32
CA LYS A 51 -13.16 -3.46 -19.72
C LYS A 51 -11.73 -3.57 -19.18
N ASN A 52 -11.14 -4.75 -19.30
CA ASN A 52 -9.82 -5.06 -18.78
C ASN A 52 -8.71 -4.34 -19.53
N PHE A 53 -7.67 -4.02 -18.79
CA PHE A 53 -6.39 -3.57 -19.29
C PHE A 53 -5.36 -4.65 -19.00
N GLU A 54 -4.84 -5.30 -20.04
CA GLU A 54 -3.84 -6.36 -19.92
C GLU A 54 -2.61 -5.97 -20.75
N ASN A 55 -1.46 -5.82 -20.08
CA ASN A 55 -0.21 -5.46 -20.73
C ASN A 55 1.00 -6.23 -20.18
N ALA A 56 1.93 -6.59 -21.07
CA ALA A 56 3.25 -7.03 -20.71
C ALA A 56 4.28 -5.98 -21.15
N GLY A 57 4.68 -5.10 -20.22
CA GLY A 57 5.65 -4.04 -20.44
C GLY A 57 5.42 -2.83 -19.53
N SER A 58 5.87 -1.66 -19.99
CA SER A 58 5.72 -0.41 -19.24
C SER A 58 4.41 0.28 -19.57
N VAL A 59 3.78 0.91 -18.58
CA VAL A 59 2.50 1.59 -18.72
C VAL A 59 2.58 2.95 -18.05
N ASP A 60 2.32 4.02 -18.82
CA ASP A 60 2.15 5.38 -18.32
C ASP A 60 0.73 5.84 -18.64
N LEU A 61 -0.12 6.04 -17.63
CA LEU A 61 -1.48 6.54 -17.81
C LEU A 61 -1.67 7.86 -17.06
N ILE A 62 -2.24 8.83 -17.75
CA ILE A 62 -2.56 10.16 -17.20
C ILE A 62 -4.03 10.45 -17.43
N ASP A 63 -4.73 10.96 -16.40
CA ASP A 63 -6.13 11.39 -16.46
C ASP A 63 -7.08 10.32 -17.05
N SER A 64 -6.79 9.04 -16.82
CA SER A 64 -7.44 7.92 -17.52
C SER A 64 -8.35 7.10 -16.60
N GLN A 65 -9.25 6.32 -17.20
CA GLN A 65 -10.20 5.48 -16.46
C GLN A 65 -10.23 4.06 -17.01
N ILE A 66 -10.26 3.08 -16.10
CA ILE A 66 -10.32 1.66 -16.44
C ILE A 66 -11.46 1.05 -15.64
N GLN A 67 -12.46 0.53 -16.34
CA GLN A 67 -13.64 -0.05 -15.70
C GLN A 67 -13.41 -1.49 -15.24
N GLY A 68 -12.57 -2.24 -15.95
CA GLY A 68 -12.24 -3.62 -15.62
C GLY A 68 -11.01 -3.76 -14.73
N ALA A 69 -10.47 -4.98 -14.70
CA ALA A 69 -9.21 -5.27 -14.03
C ALA A 69 -8.04 -4.63 -14.77
N PHE A 70 -7.03 -4.21 -14.02
CA PHE A 70 -5.74 -3.79 -14.54
C PHE A 70 -4.71 -4.87 -14.23
N ILE A 71 -4.15 -5.49 -15.26
CA ILE A 71 -3.16 -6.56 -15.15
C ILE A 71 -1.94 -6.14 -15.95
N ASN A 72 -0.80 -5.98 -15.26
CA ASN A 72 0.44 -5.62 -15.91
C ASN A 72 1.63 -6.44 -15.41
N THR A 73 2.63 -6.61 -16.28
CA THR A 73 3.98 -7.00 -15.87
C THR A 73 4.96 -5.95 -16.35
N GLY A 74 5.70 -5.31 -15.43
CA GLY A 74 6.64 -4.25 -15.74
C GLY A 74 6.45 -3.02 -14.83
N HIS A 75 6.87 -1.88 -15.36
CA HIS A 75 6.69 -0.59 -14.68
C HIS A 75 5.30 -0.02 -14.96
N VAL A 76 4.67 0.56 -13.95
CA VAL A 76 3.38 1.24 -14.05
C VAL A 76 3.48 2.61 -13.40
N SER A 77 3.19 3.66 -14.16
CA SER A 77 3.04 5.03 -13.68
C SER A 77 1.62 5.53 -13.94
N LEU A 78 0.91 5.92 -12.88
CA LEU A 78 -0.48 6.35 -12.92
C LEU A 78 -0.61 7.73 -12.27
N ASP A 79 -1.07 8.73 -13.03
CA ASP A 79 -1.36 10.08 -12.54
C ASP A 79 -2.83 10.44 -12.81
N LYS A 80 -3.59 10.69 -11.75
CA LYS A 80 -5.05 10.96 -11.81
C LYS A 80 -5.84 9.87 -12.53
N VAL A 81 -5.49 8.61 -12.25
CA VAL A 81 -6.14 7.45 -12.86
C VAL A 81 -7.17 6.86 -11.90
N SER A 82 -8.29 6.41 -12.46
CA SER A 82 -9.29 5.63 -11.74
C SER A 82 -9.38 4.22 -12.30
N ILE A 83 -9.13 3.22 -11.47
CA ILE A 83 -9.33 1.81 -11.79
C ILE A 83 -10.46 1.30 -10.92
N VAL A 84 -11.51 0.78 -11.56
CA VAL A 84 -12.69 0.25 -10.84
C VAL A 84 -12.44 -1.19 -10.41
N GLY A 85 -11.89 -2.03 -11.29
CA GLY A 85 -11.54 -3.41 -10.97
C GLY A 85 -10.24 -3.55 -10.18
N SER A 86 -9.87 -4.80 -9.93
CA SER A 86 -8.63 -5.14 -9.21
C SER A 86 -7.41 -4.68 -10.00
N PHE A 87 -6.37 -4.29 -9.27
CA PHE A 87 -5.06 -3.96 -9.80
C PHE A 87 -4.09 -5.09 -9.47
N VAL A 88 -3.49 -5.68 -10.49
CA VAL A 88 -2.47 -6.73 -10.37
C VAL A 88 -1.25 -6.32 -11.17
N ASN A 89 -0.10 -6.21 -10.51
CA ASN A 89 1.16 -5.93 -11.19
C ASN A 89 2.32 -6.78 -10.67
N THR A 90 3.22 -7.15 -11.58
CA THR A 90 4.56 -7.63 -11.19
C THR A 90 5.59 -6.65 -11.71
N GLY A 91 6.27 -5.93 -10.80
CA GLY A 91 7.25 -4.90 -11.11
C GLY A 91 7.13 -3.68 -10.19
N SER A 92 7.41 -2.50 -10.74
CA SER A 92 7.32 -1.23 -10.00
C SER A 92 6.04 -0.49 -10.31
N VAL A 93 5.44 0.11 -9.29
CA VAL A 93 4.22 0.91 -9.39
C VAL A 93 4.45 2.28 -8.76
N GLU A 94 4.11 3.31 -9.50
CA GLU A 94 4.00 4.69 -9.04
C GLU A 94 2.55 5.15 -9.26
N LEU A 95 1.83 5.42 -8.18
CA LEU A 95 0.48 5.98 -8.22
C LEU A 95 0.50 7.37 -7.61
N LYS A 96 -0.02 8.34 -8.34
CA LYS A 96 -0.22 9.71 -7.88
C LYS A 96 -1.64 10.16 -8.13
N ASP A 97 -2.26 10.75 -7.10
CA ASP A 97 -3.61 11.32 -7.17
C ASP A 97 -4.65 10.33 -7.78
N SER A 98 -4.44 9.03 -7.54
CA SER A 98 -5.12 7.94 -8.25
C SER A 98 -5.90 7.06 -7.30
N LYS A 99 -6.93 6.39 -7.83
CA LYS A 99 -7.85 5.54 -7.04
C LYS A 99 -8.02 4.16 -7.65
N ILE A 100 -8.05 3.16 -6.77
CA ILE A 100 -8.33 1.76 -7.09
C ILE A 100 -9.51 1.34 -6.20
N GLN A 101 -10.64 0.99 -6.83
CA GLN A 101 -11.90 0.74 -6.13
C GLN A 101 -12.08 -0.74 -5.72
N ALA A 102 -11.06 -1.55 -5.93
CA ALA A 102 -10.99 -2.95 -5.53
C ALA A 102 -9.61 -3.25 -4.93
N ASP A 103 -9.21 -4.52 -4.97
CA ASP A 103 -7.94 -4.98 -4.41
C ASP A 103 -6.73 -4.50 -5.22
N PHE A 104 -5.63 -4.29 -4.50
CA PHE A 104 -4.31 -3.98 -5.05
C PHE A 104 -3.34 -5.10 -4.71
N ASP A 105 -2.83 -5.80 -5.71
CA ASP A 105 -1.82 -6.84 -5.56
C ASP A 105 -0.58 -6.48 -6.40
N ASN A 106 0.57 -6.35 -5.73
CA ASN A 106 1.84 -6.15 -6.43
C ASN A 106 2.96 -7.06 -5.92
N THR A 107 3.85 -7.45 -6.82
CA THR A 107 5.17 -7.97 -6.44
C THR A 107 6.25 -7.03 -6.97
N GLY A 108 6.99 -6.40 -6.06
CA GLY A 108 8.08 -5.46 -6.36
C GLY A 108 8.03 -4.20 -5.51
N ILE A 109 8.15 -3.04 -6.16
CA ILE A 109 8.25 -1.73 -5.50
C ILE A 109 6.96 -0.96 -5.72
N VAL A 110 6.41 -0.39 -4.66
CA VAL A 110 5.22 0.45 -4.73
C VAL A 110 5.49 1.79 -4.07
N TYR A 111 5.19 2.86 -4.82
CA TYR A 111 5.09 4.21 -4.31
C TYR A 111 3.69 4.75 -4.60
N ILE A 112 2.98 5.18 -3.56
CA ILE A 112 1.66 5.81 -3.70
C ILE A 112 1.67 7.16 -2.98
N GLU A 113 1.28 8.20 -3.70
CA GLU A 113 1.10 9.55 -3.19
C GLU A 113 -0.33 10.01 -3.46
N ASN A 114 -1.03 10.48 -2.42
CA ASN A 114 -2.42 10.94 -2.51
C ASN A 114 -3.34 9.89 -3.15
N GLY A 115 -3.19 8.64 -2.73
CA GLY A 115 -3.91 7.50 -3.30
C GLY A 115 -5.10 7.05 -2.47
N PHE A 116 -5.99 6.31 -3.12
CA PHE A 116 -7.09 5.62 -2.46
C PHE A 116 -7.18 4.18 -2.95
N VAL A 117 -7.29 3.23 -2.02
CA VAL A 117 -7.53 1.81 -2.31
C VAL A 117 -8.71 1.33 -1.47
N ALA A 118 -9.78 0.87 -2.11
CA ALA A 118 -10.98 0.44 -1.40
C ALA A 118 -10.85 -1.00 -0.86
N GLY A 119 -10.16 -1.87 -1.60
CA GLY A 119 -9.98 -3.27 -1.25
C GLY A 119 -8.77 -3.52 -0.37
N ASP A 120 -8.33 -4.78 -0.35
CA ASP A 120 -7.10 -5.18 0.32
C ASP A 120 -5.89 -4.68 -0.48
N PHE A 121 -4.83 -4.33 0.24
CA PHE A 121 -3.56 -3.91 -0.33
C PHE A 121 -2.48 -4.91 0.02
N LYS A 122 -1.99 -5.64 -0.98
CA LYS A 122 -0.96 -6.66 -0.80
C LYS A 122 0.27 -6.32 -1.62
N ASN A 123 1.44 -6.41 -0.99
CA ASN A 123 2.69 -6.29 -1.71
C ASN A 123 3.81 -7.17 -1.13
N THR A 124 4.51 -7.86 -2.02
CA THR A 124 5.82 -8.45 -1.70
C THR A 124 6.93 -7.55 -2.25
N GLY A 125 7.73 -6.96 -1.37
CA GLY A 125 8.86 -6.08 -1.71
C GLY A 125 8.87 -4.79 -0.89
N LYS A 126 9.09 -3.64 -1.53
CA LYS A 126 9.21 -2.35 -0.84
C LYS A 126 7.98 -1.50 -1.09
N VAL A 127 7.40 -0.95 -0.03
CA VAL A 127 6.25 -0.06 -0.11
C VAL A 127 6.52 1.26 0.60
N LYS A 128 6.16 2.35 -0.08
CA LYS A 128 6.11 3.69 0.48
C LYS A 128 4.75 4.31 0.17
N LEU A 129 3.98 4.61 1.21
CA LEU A 129 2.66 5.25 1.10
C LEU A 129 2.72 6.66 1.71
N GLN A 130 2.19 7.66 1.01
CA GLN A 130 2.09 9.04 1.47
C GLN A 130 0.69 9.59 1.24
N ASN A 131 0.01 9.99 2.31
CA ASN A 131 -1.36 10.50 2.25
C ASN A 131 -2.32 9.53 1.55
N VAL A 132 -2.35 8.28 2.02
CA VAL A 132 -3.13 7.20 1.43
C VAL A 132 -4.25 6.74 2.37
N GLU A 133 -5.45 6.58 1.83
CA GLU A 133 -6.57 5.94 2.52
C GLU A 133 -6.81 4.55 1.93
N ASN A 134 -6.68 3.52 2.77
CA ASN A 134 -6.94 2.12 2.45
C ASN A 134 -8.11 1.62 3.30
N LEU A 135 -9.22 1.23 2.69
CA LEU A 135 -10.40 0.77 3.45
C LEU A 135 -10.31 -0.71 3.84
N GLY A 136 -9.59 -1.53 3.05
CA GLY A 136 -9.31 -2.92 3.35
C GLY A 136 -8.11 -3.11 4.28
N ASP A 137 -7.62 -4.35 4.29
CA ASP A 137 -6.45 -4.74 5.08
C ASP A 137 -5.15 -4.50 4.28
N ILE A 138 -4.04 -4.25 4.97
CA ILE A 138 -2.71 -4.08 4.37
C ILE A 138 -1.84 -5.29 4.74
N ASP A 139 -1.44 -6.08 3.74
CA ASP A 139 -0.56 -7.24 3.88
C ASP A 139 0.76 -7.04 3.14
N ILE A 140 1.87 -6.83 3.86
CA ILE A 140 3.18 -6.56 3.25
C ILE A 140 4.20 -7.59 3.68
N THR A 141 4.92 -8.16 2.71
CA THR A 141 6.17 -8.87 2.96
C THR A 141 7.33 -8.05 2.41
N GLY A 142 8.10 -7.42 3.31
CA GLY A 142 9.26 -6.61 2.99
C GLY A 142 9.26 -5.28 3.76
N LYS A 143 9.83 -4.22 3.17
CA LYS A 143 9.97 -2.93 3.87
C LYS A 143 8.72 -2.08 3.66
N PHE A 144 8.15 -1.56 4.75
CA PHE A 144 6.98 -0.70 4.71
C PHE A 144 7.27 0.67 5.35
N ASN A 145 7.07 1.75 4.61
CA ASN A 145 7.16 3.12 5.14
C ASN A 145 5.85 3.85 4.82
N ALA A 146 5.18 4.33 5.86
CA ALA A 146 3.89 4.99 5.75
C ALA A 146 3.95 6.38 6.38
N TRP A 147 3.49 7.37 5.63
CA TRP A 147 3.30 8.73 6.11
C TRP A 147 1.86 9.16 5.87
N LYS A 148 1.17 9.58 6.94
CA LYS A 148 -0.22 10.04 6.89
C LYS A 148 -1.16 9.04 6.20
N ILE A 149 -1.13 7.79 6.65
CA ILE A 149 -2.05 6.77 6.12
C ILE A 149 -3.27 6.58 7.00
N LYS A 150 -4.35 6.07 6.42
CA LYS A 150 -5.46 5.46 7.15
C LYS A 150 -5.64 4.04 6.67
N SER A 151 -5.69 3.09 7.59
CA SER A 151 -5.97 1.69 7.27
C SER A 151 -6.87 1.04 8.31
N LYS A 152 -7.49 -0.08 7.92
CA LYS A 152 -8.24 -0.95 8.82
C LYS A 152 -7.27 -1.82 9.62
N ASN A 153 -6.90 -3.00 9.13
CA ASN A 153 -5.86 -3.83 9.73
C ASN A 153 -4.54 -3.71 8.97
N ILE A 154 -3.44 -4.03 9.64
CA ILE A 154 -2.13 -4.19 9.00
C ILE A 154 -1.48 -5.52 9.43
N SER A 155 -0.79 -6.17 8.51
CA SER A 155 0.01 -7.36 8.72
C SER A 155 1.30 -7.23 7.91
N ILE A 156 2.42 -6.98 8.60
CA ILE A 156 3.69 -6.67 7.96
C ILE A 156 4.74 -7.68 8.40
N ILE A 157 5.43 -8.29 7.44
CA ILE A 157 6.62 -9.11 7.67
C ILE A 157 7.82 -8.33 7.12
N GLY A 158 8.57 -7.68 8.01
CA GLY A 158 9.74 -6.87 7.69
C GLY A 158 9.78 -5.55 8.46
N GLN A 159 10.75 -4.70 8.10
CA GLN A 159 10.95 -3.40 8.75
C GLN A 159 9.79 -2.45 8.45
N THR A 160 9.23 -1.85 9.50
CA THR A 160 8.03 -1.03 9.41
C THR A 160 8.24 0.35 10.04
N GLU A 161 7.86 1.40 9.30
CA GLU A 161 7.85 2.79 9.79
C GLU A 161 6.49 3.47 9.54
N PHE A 162 5.91 4.07 10.59
CA PHE A 162 4.75 4.95 10.52
C PHE A 162 5.10 6.37 10.96
N SER A 163 4.53 7.36 10.30
CA SER A 163 4.74 8.78 10.59
C SER A 163 3.56 9.66 10.14
N GLY A 164 3.56 10.93 10.55
CA GLY A 164 2.72 11.97 9.96
C GLY A 164 1.23 11.81 10.20
N GLN A 165 0.79 11.54 11.43
CA GLN A 165 -0.63 11.38 11.78
C GLN A 165 -1.29 10.15 11.14
N SER A 166 -0.55 9.04 11.06
CA SER A 166 -1.09 7.78 10.56
C SER A 166 -2.10 7.17 11.53
N ILE A 167 -3.10 6.47 11.01
CA ILE A 167 -4.17 5.84 11.80
C ILE A 167 -4.37 4.39 11.33
N VAL A 168 -4.18 3.45 12.25
CA VAL A 168 -4.58 2.05 12.08
C VAL A 168 -5.80 1.81 12.97
N SER A 169 -6.94 1.56 12.34
CA SER A 169 -8.22 1.50 13.06
C SER A 169 -8.52 0.15 13.69
N GLY A 170 -7.96 -0.93 13.15
CA GLY A 170 -8.04 -2.29 13.65
C GLY A 170 -6.69 -2.79 14.16
N ASN A 171 -6.47 -4.10 14.06
CA ASN A 171 -5.27 -4.73 14.62
C ASN A 171 -4.04 -4.42 13.78
N ALA A 172 -2.90 -4.31 14.45
CA ALA A 172 -1.59 -4.23 13.82
C ALA A 172 -0.76 -5.46 14.17
N PHE A 173 -0.36 -6.23 13.15
CA PHE A 173 0.60 -7.32 13.28
C PHE A 173 1.90 -6.96 12.57
N VAL A 174 3.03 -7.03 13.26
CA VAL A 174 4.35 -6.78 12.67
C VAL A 174 5.35 -7.87 13.09
N ASN A 175 5.85 -8.62 12.12
CA ASN A 175 6.98 -9.53 12.30
C ASN A 175 8.25 -8.87 11.74
N GLY A 176 8.93 -8.10 12.59
CA GLY A 176 10.04 -7.22 12.26
C GLY A 176 10.01 -5.94 13.10
N ASP A 177 11.09 -5.16 13.04
CA ASP A 177 11.17 -3.93 13.83
C ASP A 177 10.10 -2.91 13.41
N LEU A 178 9.55 -2.24 14.42
CA LEU A 178 8.51 -1.23 14.27
C LEU A 178 8.99 0.12 14.82
N THR A 179 8.97 1.15 13.98
CA THR A 179 9.09 2.55 14.41
C THR A 179 7.80 3.29 14.09
N ALA A 180 7.19 3.92 15.07
CA ALA A 180 6.00 4.73 14.88
C ALA A 180 6.21 6.13 15.45
N LYS A 181 5.80 7.15 14.70
CA LYS A 181 5.77 8.56 15.10
C LYS A 181 4.41 9.14 14.82
N GLU A 182 3.87 9.97 15.71
CA GLU A 182 2.59 10.66 15.48
C GLU A 182 1.50 9.71 14.95
N THR A 183 1.37 8.51 15.52
CA THR A 183 0.51 7.45 14.97
C THR A 183 -0.50 7.00 16.00
N ILE A 184 -1.72 6.71 15.55
CA ILE A 184 -2.79 6.17 16.39
C ILE A 184 -3.06 4.72 15.99
N PHE A 185 -2.81 3.81 16.93
CA PHE A 185 -3.24 2.41 16.85
C PHE A 185 -4.46 2.24 17.77
N LYS A 186 -5.65 2.13 17.16
CA LYS A 186 -6.91 2.08 17.92
C LYS A 186 -7.13 0.74 18.61
N ASP A 187 -6.63 -0.34 18.03
CA ASP A 187 -6.67 -1.68 18.61
C ASP A 187 -5.27 -2.21 18.94
N LYS A 188 -5.17 -3.51 19.22
CA LYS A 188 -3.92 -4.13 19.70
C LYS A 188 -2.84 -4.08 18.63
N ILE A 189 -1.62 -3.84 19.10
CA ILE A 189 -0.38 -4.04 18.37
C ILE A 189 0.19 -5.37 18.81
N GLU A 190 0.51 -6.22 17.85
CA GLU A 190 1.11 -7.51 18.05
C GLU A 190 2.41 -7.59 17.26
N VAL A 191 3.53 -7.84 17.95
CA VAL A 191 4.86 -7.74 17.36
C VAL A 191 5.68 -9.00 17.63
N THR A 192 6.43 -9.44 16.64
CA THR A 192 7.58 -10.33 16.82
C THR A 192 8.81 -9.55 16.35
N ALA A 193 9.49 -8.88 17.27
CA ALA A 193 10.54 -7.91 16.95
C ALA A 193 11.60 -7.85 18.04
N GLU A 194 12.83 -7.47 17.67
CA GLU A 194 13.84 -7.10 18.66
C GLU A 194 13.52 -5.73 19.24
N ILE A 195 13.11 -4.79 18.38
CA ILE A 195 12.95 -3.39 18.75
C ILE A 195 11.62 -2.82 18.25
N VAL A 196 10.88 -2.22 19.18
CA VAL A 196 9.74 -1.33 18.89
C VAL A 196 10.00 0.04 19.46
N LYS A 197 9.75 1.08 18.66
CA LYS A 197 9.97 2.47 19.03
C LYS A 197 8.72 3.30 18.77
N LEU A 198 8.20 3.93 19.81
CA LEU A 198 7.05 4.83 19.77
C LEU A 198 7.52 6.24 20.15
N TYR A 199 7.44 7.18 19.21
CA TYR A 199 7.89 8.56 19.38
C TYR A 199 6.77 9.57 19.11
N ASP A 200 6.94 10.78 19.64
CA ASP A 200 6.27 11.98 19.16
C ASP A 200 4.74 11.81 19.06
N SER A 201 4.08 11.63 20.20
CA SER A 201 2.62 11.54 20.33
C SER A 201 1.98 10.28 19.71
N VAL A 202 2.64 9.12 19.78
CA VAL A 202 1.96 7.85 19.47
C VAL A 202 0.93 7.53 20.55
N LEU A 203 -0.26 7.10 20.11
CA LEU A 203 -1.31 6.53 20.95
C LEU A 203 -1.51 5.07 20.58
N ALA A 204 -1.29 4.17 21.53
CA ALA A 204 -1.53 2.75 21.37
C ALA A 204 -2.48 2.23 22.45
N LYS A 205 -3.25 1.20 22.14
CA LYS A 205 -4.11 0.49 23.10
C LYS A 205 -3.30 -0.56 23.84
N ASP A 206 -3.27 -1.80 23.35
CA ASP A 206 -2.48 -2.89 23.92
C ASP A 206 -1.27 -3.19 23.02
N ILE A 207 -0.17 -3.65 23.62
CA ILE A 207 1.02 -4.11 22.90
C ILE A 207 1.40 -5.50 23.40
N TYR A 208 1.41 -6.47 22.48
CA TYR A 208 1.79 -7.85 22.76
C TYR A 208 3.03 -8.25 21.96
N PHE A 209 4.12 -8.53 22.66
CA PHE A 209 5.34 -9.10 22.09
C PHE A 209 5.25 -10.63 22.11
N ARG A 210 5.17 -11.21 20.91
CA ARG A 210 5.18 -12.64 20.69
C ARG A 210 6.60 -13.18 20.79
N LYS A 211 6.71 -14.33 21.45
CA LYS A 211 7.98 -15.05 21.53
C LYS A 211 8.39 -15.52 20.14
N ASN A 212 9.61 -15.18 19.72
CA ASN A 212 10.19 -15.75 18.51
C ASN A 212 10.45 -17.25 18.74
N LYS A 213 9.91 -18.13 17.87
CA LYS A 213 10.09 -19.60 17.98
C LYS A 213 11.56 -20.03 18.00
N ASN A 214 12.43 -19.25 17.38
CA ASN A 214 13.85 -19.53 17.31
C ASN A 214 14.65 -18.89 18.46
N ASP A 215 13.99 -18.22 19.41
CA ASP A 215 14.59 -17.46 20.53
C ASP A 215 15.77 -16.57 20.09
N LYS A 216 15.66 -16.01 18.86
CA LYS A 216 16.74 -15.23 18.23
C LYS A 216 17.12 -13.98 19.02
N TYR A 217 16.20 -13.47 19.82
CA TYR A 217 16.37 -12.23 20.55
C TYR A 217 16.71 -12.55 22.00
N GLU A 218 17.93 -12.20 22.40
CA GLU A 218 18.33 -12.29 23.80
C GLU A 218 17.48 -11.36 24.68
N GLN A 219 17.08 -10.21 24.12
CA GLN A 219 16.24 -9.21 24.75
C GLN A 219 15.32 -8.54 23.72
N GLU A 220 14.15 -8.13 24.19
CA GLU A 220 13.16 -7.40 23.40
C GLU A 220 12.99 -6.00 24.00
N TYR A 221 12.99 -4.98 23.15
CA TYR A 221 12.99 -3.58 23.59
C TYR A 221 11.75 -2.83 23.09
N LEU A 222 11.09 -2.14 24.03
CA LEU A 222 10.05 -1.17 23.74
C LEU A 222 10.47 0.21 24.25
N TYR A 223 10.67 1.15 23.33
CA TYR A 223 10.95 2.55 23.64
C TYR A 223 9.66 3.36 23.54
N ILE A 224 9.26 4.02 24.62
CA ILE A 224 8.08 4.89 24.70
C ILE A 224 8.56 6.31 25.05
N ASN A 225 8.66 7.16 24.04
CA ASN A 225 9.15 8.52 24.18
C ASN A 225 8.06 9.50 23.74
N ASN A 226 7.65 10.36 24.68
CA ASN A 226 6.55 11.33 24.46
C ASN A 226 5.29 10.69 23.83
N SER A 227 4.94 9.48 24.28
CA SER A 227 3.89 8.65 23.69
C SER A 227 3.10 7.94 24.80
N THR A 228 1.87 7.51 24.51
CA THR A 228 1.00 6.86 25.52
C THR A 228 0.52 5.50 25.05
N VAL A 229 0.74 4.48 25.88
CA VAL A 229 0.09 3.18 25.78
C VAL A 229 -1.03 3.12 26.82
N HIS A 230 -2.28 3.02 26.37
CA HIS A 230 -3.46 3.08 27.24
C HIS A 230 -3.75 1.76 27.95
N GLY A 231 -3.48 0.65 27.29
CA GLY A 231 -3.72 -0.71 27.76
C GLY A 231 -2.45 -1.36 28.29
N ASN A 232 -2.43 -2.69 28.21
CA ASN A 232 -1.34 -3.50 28.74
C ASN A 232 -0.20 -3.62 27.74
N ILE A 233 0.99 -3.88 28.28
CA ILE A 233 2.17 -4.30 27.54
C ILE A 233 2.58 -5.67 28.08
N GLU A 234 2.66 -6.66 27.21
CA GLU A 234 3.00 -8.03 27.59
C GLU A 234 4.07 -8.61 26.68
N PHE A 235 5.10 -9.19 27.29
CA PHE A 235 6.18 -9.90 26.60
C PHE A 235 6.08 -11.39 26.93
N GLU A 236 5.71 -12.19 25.95
CA GLU A 236 5.57 -13.65 26.08
C GLU A 236 6.88 -14.33 26.47
N SER A 237 8.02 -13.75 26.07
CA SER A 237 9.35 -14.28 26.37
C SER A 237 9.75 -14.15 27.84
N GLY A 238 9.15 -13.21 28.58
CA GLY A 238 9.60 -12.79 29.91
C GLY A 238 10.93 -12.02 29.93
N LYS A 239 11.48 -11.66 28.77
CA LYS A 239 12.81 -11.00 28.60
C LYS A 239 12.70 -9.55 28.12
N GLY A 240 11.51 -8.94 28.26
CA GLY A 240 11.25 -7.59 27.77
C GLY A 240 11.97 -6.49 28.55
N ASN A 241 12.25 -5.39 27.87
CA ASN A 241 12.75 -4.15 28.45
C ASN A 241 11.90 -2.98 27.95
N VAL A 242 11.22 -2.29 28.85
CA VAL A 242 10.44 -1.09 28.54
C VAL A 242 11.20 0.14 29.01
N ILE A 243 11.50 1.05 28.09
CA ILE A 243 12.21 2.30 28.35
C ILE A 243 11.24 3.45 28.10
N ILE A 244 10.88 4.16 29.17
CA ILE A 244 9.94 5.28 29.13
C ILE A 244 10.71 6.57 29.32
N SER A 245 10.56 7.52 28.40
CA SER A 245 11.26 8.81 28.44
C SER A 245 10.41 9.99 27.97
N ASN A 246 10.85 11.20 28.28
CA ASN A 246 10.29 12.47 27.80
C ASN A 246 8.75 12.55 27.94
N GLY A 247 8.22 12.19 29.10
CA GLY A 247 6.79 12.23 29.36
C GLY A 247 5.97 11.07 28.75
N GLY A 248 6.63 10.02 28.26
CA GLY A 248 5.98 8.76 27.88
C GLY A 248 5.18 8.15 29.03
N LYS A 249 4.09 7.45 28.71
CA LYS A 249 3.14 6.90 29.70
C LYS A 249 2.64 5.52 29.31
N VAL A 250 2.45 4.68 30.32
CA VAL A 250 1.72 3.41 30.23
C VAL A 250 0.63 3.43 31.31
N LYS A 251 -0.62 3.24 30.92
CA LYS A 251 -1.76 3.26 31.86
C LYS A 251 -2.19 1.87 32.32
N GLY A 252 -1.91 0.83 31.53
CA GLY A 252 -2.14 -0.56 31.92
C GLY A 252 -0.95 -1.19 32.64
N LYS A 253 -0.97 -2.51 32.71
CA LYS A 253 0.10 -3.33 33.32
C LYS A 253 1.23 -3.58 32.33
N ILE A 254 2.43 -3.72 32.86
CA ILE A 254 3.60 -4.22 32.12
C ILE A 254 3.94 -5.61 32.65
N ILE A 255 3.93 -6.62 31.78
CA ILE A 255 4.07 -8.03 32.11
C ILE A 255 5.25 -8.62 31.33
N GLY A 256 6.09 -9.41 32.00
CA GLY A 256 7.22 -10.09 31.37
C GLY A 256 8.38 -9.16 30.97
N ALA A 257 8.49 -7.98 31.58
CA ALA A 257 9.53 -7.01 31.27
C ALA A 257 10.06 -6.26 32.48
N SER A 258 11.31 -5.82 32.39
CA SER A 258 11.88 -4.81 33.28
C SER A 258 11.54 -3.40 32.77
N VAL A 259 11.39 -2.43 33.66
CA VAL A 259 11.00 -1.05 33.32
C VAL A 259 12.09 -0.08 33.76
N LYS A 260 12.52 0.81 32.85
CA LYS A 260 13.46 1.90 33.11
C LYS A 260 12.82 3.23 32.74
N ASN A 261 12.79 4.16 33.70
CA ASN A 261 12.33 5.52 33.48
C ASN A 261 13.54 6.43 33.30
N ASN A 262 13.70 6.98 32.10
CA ASN A 262 14.69 8.02 31.83
C ASN A 262 13.97 9.37 31.86
N SER A 263 14.04 10.02 33.03
CA SER A 263 13.59 11.39 33.27
C SER A 263 14.40 12.40 32.47
#